data_AF-J9GIQ4-F1
#
_entry.id   AF-J9GIQ4-F1
#
_cell.length_a   1.000
_cell.length_b   1.000
_cell.length_c   1.000
_cell.angle_alpha   90.00
_cell.angle_beta   90.00
_cell.angle_gamma   90.00
#
_symmetry.space_group_name_H-M   'P 1'
#
loop_
_entity.id
_entity.type
_entity.pdbx_description
1 polymer ?
#
loop_
_entity_poly.entity_id
_entity_poly.type
_entity_poly.pdbx_seq_one_letter_code
_entity_poly.pdbx_strand_id
1 'polypeptide(L)'
;MGEDIEIVYTGLRPGEKLYEELLNNKENTKETPHEKIRVAAVREYDYNDVVSHLDEMIDLAKRVEITAMVRSMKAFVPEFKSQNSRFAELDEERSAKEGE
;
A
#
# COMPACT_ATOMS: atom_id res chain seq x y z
N MET A 1 5.67 42.50 17.57
CA MET A 1 4.47 42.09 16.81
C MET A 1 4.96 41.33 15.59
N GLY A 2 4.29 40.23 15.26
CA GLY A 2 4.84 39.09 14.52
C GLY A 2 5.33 39.39 13.11
N GLU A 3 6.45 38.76 12.76
CA GLU A 3 6.93 38.67 11.38
C GLU A 3 6.16 37.57 10.64
N ASP A 4 5.80 37.83 9.38
CA ASP A 4 5.19 36.83 8.51
C ASP A 4 6.18 35.68 8.26
N ILE A 5 5.75 34.46 8.56
CA ILE A 5 6.52 33.25 8.29
C ILE A 5 6.20 32.80 6.87
N GLU A 6 7.23 32.72 6.03
CA GLU A 6 7.10 32.20 4.66
C GLU A 6 6.75 30.70 4.68
N ILE A 7 5.70 30.34 3.95
CA ILE A 7 5.33 28.94 3.69
C ILE A 7 5.81 28.57 2.29
N VAL A 8 6.77 27.65 2.21
CA VAL A 8 7.31 27.13 0.94
C VAL A 8 6.78 25.72 0.69
N TYR A 9 6.15 25.52 -0.47
CA TYR A 9 5.69 24.22 -0.92
C TYR A 9 6.79 23.53 -1.73
N THR A 10 7.26 22.36 -1.27
CA THR A 10 8.34 21.58 -1.91
C THR A 10 7.83 20.41 -2.75
N GLY A 11 6.51 20.23 -2.85
CA GLY A 11 5.87 19.11 -3.54
C GLY A 11 5.78 17.84 -2.68
N LEU A 12 5.20 16.79 -3.26
CA LEU A 12 5.03 15.49 -2.61
C LEU A 12 6.32 14.65 -2.69
N ARG A 13 6.61 13.90 -1.63
CA ARG A 13 7.73 12.95 -1.62
C ARG A 13 7.39 11.69 -2.41
N PRO A 14 8.39 10.93 -2.88
CA PRO A 14 8.14 9.66 -3.53
C PRO A 14 7.36 8.69 -2.64
N GLY A 15 6.21 8.20 -3.13
CA GLY A 15 5.30 7.34 -2.36
C GLY A 15 4.23 8.07 -1.55
N GLU A 16 4.28 9.40 -1.47
CA GLU A 16 3.36 10.20 -0.64
C GLU A 16 2.01 10.40 -1.34
N LYS A 17 0.91 10.13 -0.62
CA LYS A 17 -0.45 10.40 -1.08
C LYS A 17 -0.86 11.83 -0.71
N LEU A 18 -1.58 12.50 -1.60
CA LEU A 18 -2.16 13.82 -1.30
C LEU A 18 -3.38 13.73 -0.38
N TYR A 19 -4.13 12.63 -0.49
CA TYR A 19 -5.31 12.33 0.32
C TYR A 19 -5.30 10.86 0.72
N GLU A 20 -5.65 10.59 1.98
CA GLU A 20 -5.90 9.23 2.45
C GLU A 20 -7.31 8.76 2.08
N GLU A 21 -7.47 7.46 1.94
CA GLU A 21 -8.77 6.86 1.69
C GLU A 21 -9.58 6.77 2.99
N LEU A 22 -10.85 7.18 2.94
CA LEU A 22 -11.76 7.00 4.08
C LEU A 22 -12.17 5.52 4.17
N LEU A 23 -11.99 4.91 5.35
CA LEU A 23 -12.40 3.52 5.63
C LEU A 23 -13.85 3.19 5.22
N ASN A 24 -14.74 4.18 5.22
CA ASN A 24 -16.17 3.92 5.21
C ASN A 24 -16.80 3.48 3.88
N ASN A 25 -16.19 3.79 2.73
CA ASN A 25 -16.92 3.74 1.45
C ASN A 25 -16.49 2.60 0.51
N LYS A 26 -15.36 1.94 0.75
CA LYS A 26 -14.82 0.90 -0.14
C LYS A 26 -14.47 -0.42 0.55
N GLU A 27 -14.42 -0.46 1.88
CA GLU A 27 -14.13 -1.69 2.62
C GLU A 27 -15.43 -2.37 3.07
N ASN A 28 -15.52 -3.69 2.83
CA ASN A 28 -16.55 -4.53 3.42
C ASN A 28 -16.42 -4.42 4.95
N THR A 29 -17.39 -3.79 5.59
CA THR A 29 -17.40 -3.55 7.03
C THR A 29 -18.72 -4.02 7.61
N LYS A 30 -18.66 -4.68 8.77
CA LYS A 30 -19.83 -5.13 9.52
C LYS A 30 -20.14 -4.15 10.63
N GLU A 31 -21.42 -3.87 10.83
CA GLU A 31 -21.89 -3.02 11.92
C GLU A 31 -21.64 -3.71 13.28
N THR A 32 -21.42 -2.88 14.30
CA THR A 32 -21.42 -3.33 15.70
C THR A 32 -22.59 -2.66 16.43
N PRO A 33 -22.93 -3.07 17.67
CA PRO A 33 -23.96 -2.39 18.45
C PRO A 33 -23.69 -0.90 18.72
N HIS A 34 -22.43 -0.45 18.61
CA HIS A 34 -22.05 0.94 18.79
C HIS A 34 -21.91 1.65 17.43
N GLU A 35 -22.69 2.69 17.20
CA GLU A 35 -22.83 3.39 15.90
C GLU A 35 -21.50 3.88 15.29
N LYS A 36 -20.51 4.24 16.12
CA LYS A 36 -19.20 4.71 15.67
C LYS A 36 -18.14 3.61 15.50
N ILE A 37 -18.48 2.34 15.73
CA ILE A 37 -17.54 1.22 15.67
C ILE A 37 -18.01 0.23 14.60
N ARG A 38 -17.11 -0.10 13.68
CA ARG A 38 -17.35 -1.05 12.58
C ARG A 38 -16.21 -2.07 12.56
N VAL A 39 -16.52 -3.31 12.18
CA VAL A 39 -15.52 -4.39 12.03
C VAL A 39 -15.19 -4.54 10.55
N ALA A 40 -13.92 -4.38 10.18
CA ALA A 40 -13.46 -4.66 8.83
C ALA A 40 -13.58 -6.16 8.51
N ALA A 41 -14.20 -6.50 7.39
CA ALA A 41 -14.19 -7.86 6.85
C ALA A 41 -12.87 -8.05 6.10
N VAL A 42 -11.89 -8.58 6.82
CA VAL A 42 -10.56 -8.87 6.28
C VAL A 42 -10.54 -10.21 5.57
N ARG A 43 -9.67 -10.34 4.57
CA ARG A 43 -9.36 -11.62 3.94
C ARG A 43 -8.55 -12.49 4.91
N GLU A 44 -8.89 -13.78 4.98
CA GLU A 44 -8.05 -14.77 5.66
C GLU A 44 -6.92 -15.25 4.73
N TYR A 45 -5.75 -15.44 5.30
CA TYR A 45 -4.55 -15.94 4.63
C TYR A 45 -4.04 -17.17 5.37
N ASP A 46 -3.50 -18.15 4.63
CA ASP A 46 -2.78 -19.26 5.26
C ASP A 46 -1.48 -18.75 5.90
N TYR A 47 -1.24 -19.14 7.15
CA TYR A 47 -0.08 -18.66 7.90
C TYR A 47 1.25 -19.02 7.22
N ASN A 48 1.38 -20.24 6.69
CA ASN A 48 2.62 -20.69 6.07
C ASN A 48 2.85 -19.98 4.73
N ASP A 49 1.77 -19.72 3.99
CA ASP A 49 1.84 -18.92 2.76
C ASP A 49 2.33 -17.50 3.08
N VAL A 50 1.81 -16.85 4.13
CA VAL A 50 2.28 -15.51 4.53
C VAL A 50 3.76 -15.54 4.93
N VAL A 51 4.16 -16.50 5.76
CA VAL A 51 5.56 -16.61 6.22
C VAL A 51 6.51 -16.82 5.05
N SER A 52 6.19 -17.71 4.11
CA SER A 52 7.05 -17.98 2.95
C SER A 52 7.24 -16.74 2.06
N HIS A 53 6.18 -15.96 1.82
CA HIS A 53 6.29 -14.69 1.08
C HIS A 53 7.14 -13.65 1.82
N LEU A 54 7.02 -13.57 3.14
CA LEU A 54 7.83 -12.67 3.95
C LEU A 54 9.30 -13.06 3.92
N ASP A 55 9.63 -14.35 4.04
CA ASP A 55 11.01 -14.84 3.97
C ASP A 55 11.65 -14.50 2.62
N GLU A 56 10.92 -14.66 1.51
CA GLU A 56 11.39 -14.25 0.18
C GLU A 56 11.67 -12.74 0.11
N MET A 57 10.72 -11.90 0.57
CA MET A 57 10.91 -10.45 0.57
C MET A 57 12.10 -10.01 1.44
N ILE A 58 12.29 -10.65 2.60
CA ILE A 58 13.41 -10.40 3.48
C ILE A 58 14.74 -10.74 2.79
N ASP A 59 14.80 -11.87 2.09
CA ASP A 59 16.02 -12.27 1.38
C ASP A 59 16.34 -11.35 0.19
N LEU A 60 15.31 -10.90 -0.56
CA LEU A 60 15.48 -9.88 -1.58
C LEU A 60 15.97 -8.55 -1.00
N ALA A 61 15.42 -8.15 0.15
CA ALA A 61 15.83 -6.92 0.84
C ALA A 61 17.28 -7.00 1.34
N LYS A 62 17.71 -8.13 1.92
CA LYS A 62 19.10 -8.37 2.35
C LYS A 62 20.10 -8.28 1.20
N ARG A 63 19.68 -8.69 -0.01
CA ARG A 63 20.49 -8.63 -1.24
C ARG A 63 20.43 -7.28 -1.96
N VAL A 64 19.62 -6.34 -1.46
CA VAL A 64 19.38 -5.02 -2.06
C VAL A 64 18.74 -5.13 -3.45
N GLU A 65 17.94 -6.17 -3.66
CA GLU A 65 17.19 -6.41 -4.90
C GLU A 65 15.87 -5.63 -4.89
N ILE A 66 15.97 -4.30 -4.92
CA ILE A 66 14.85 -3.39 -4.60
C ILE A 66 13.66 -3.60 -5.55
N THR A 67 13.89 -3.67 -6.85
CA THR A 67 12.80 -3.82 -7.84
C THR A 67 12.08 -5.17 -7.69
N ALA A 68 12.83 -6.25 -7.45
CA ALA A 68 12.25 -7.57 -7.22
C ALA A 68 11.46 -7.62 -5.90
N MET A 69 11.98 -7.02 -4.83
CA MET A 69 11.29 -6.90 -3.55
C MET A 69 9.97 -6.13 -3.68
N VAL A 70 9.98 -4.98 -4.36
CA VAL A 70 8.75 -4.20 -4.56
C VAL A 70 7.75 -4.94 -5.45
N ARG A 71 8.23 -5.70 -6.44
CA ARG A 71 7.37 -6.56 -7.27
C ARG A 71 6.73 -7.68 -6.47
N SER A 72 7.48 -8.35 -5.59
CA SER A 72 6.97 -9.36 -4.67
C SER A 72 5.93 -8.77 -3.70
N MET A 73 6.20 -7.60 -3.11
CA MET A 73 5.26 -6.89 -2.26
C MET A 73 3.94 -6.54 -2.98
N LYS A 74 4.00 -6.10 -4.25
CA LYS A 74 2.82 -5.81 -5.07
C LYS A 74 2.01 -7.06 -5.45
N ALA A 75 2.68 -8.21 -5.60
CA ALA A 75 2.00 -9.47 -5.82
C ALA A 75 1.25 -9.93 -4.55
N PHE A 76 1.87 -9.75 -3.38
CA PHE A 76 1.31 -10.15 -2.09
C PHE A 76 0.22 -9.20 -1.57
N VAL A 77 0.36 -7.89 -1.83
CA VAL A 77 -0.62 -6.84 -1.47
C VAL A 77 -1.11 -6.14 -2.75
N PRO A 78 -2.10 -6.70 -3.46
CA PRO A 78 -2.59 -6.19 -4.75
C PRO A 78 -3.03 -4.73 -4.76
N GLU A 79 -3.55 -4.25 -3.64
CA GLU A 79 -3.99 -2.88 -3.41
C GLU A 79 -2.83 -1.88 -3.22
N PHE A 80 -1.59 -2.35 -3.09
CA PHE A 80 -0.42 -1.51 -2.88
C PHE A 80 0.01 -0.76 -4.15
N LYS A 81 -0.45 0.48 -4.30
CA LYS A 81 -0.08 1.40 -5.38
C LYS A 81 1.04 2.35 -4.99
N SER A 82 2.09 2.43 -5.81
CA SER A 82 3.29 3.24 -5.54
C SER A 82 3.14 4.65 -6.10
N GLN A 83 2.14 5.38 -5.61
CA GLN A 83 1.83 6.74 -6.05
C GLN A 83 3.06 7.65 -5.95
N ASN A 84 3.26 8.50 -6.95
CA ASN A 84 4.35 9.48 -6.98
C ASN A 84 5.76 8.88 -6.85
N SER A 85 5.96 7.59 -7.17
CA SER A 85 7.26 6.89 -7.06
C SER A 85 7.62 6.16 -8.35
N ARG A 86 8.91 5.92 -8.57
CA ARG A 86 9.42 5.13 -9.72
C ARG A 86 8.82 3.72 -9.82
N PHE A 87 8.31 3.20 -8.70
CA PHE A 87 7.69 1.88 -8.66
C PHE A 87 6.23 1.86 -9.17
N ALA A 88 5.68 3.02 -9.55
CA ALA A 88 4.38 3.09 -10.22
C ALA A 88 4.37 2.29 -11.53
N GLU A 89 5.49 2.18 -12.22
CA GLU A 89 5.63 1.35 -13.44
C GLU A 89 5.29 -0.13 -13.17
N LEU A 90 5.54 -0.61 -11.95
CA LEU A 90 5.22 -1.99 -11.55
C LEU A 90 3.74 -2.18 -11.20
N ASP A 91 2.95 -1.11 -11.08
CA ASP A 91 1.50 -1.19 -10.83
C ASP A 91 0.73 -1.66 -12.06
N GLU A 92 1.22 -1.38 -13.27
CA GLU A 92 0.56 -1.68 -14.55
C GLU A 92 0.92 -3.05 -15.12
N GLU A 93 2.13 -3.56 -14.82
CA GLU A 93 2.57 -4.91 -15.22
C GLU A 93 1.61 -6.03 -14.73
N ARG A 94 0.88 -5.78 -13.63
CA ARG A 94 -0.13 -6.69 -13.08
C ARG A 94 -1.46 -6.62 -13.83
N SER A 95 -1.91 -5.41 -14.20
CA SER A 95 -3.17 -5.20 -14.93
C SER A 95 -3.20 -5.94 -16.28
N ALA A 96 -2.03 -6.14 -16.90
CA ALA A 96 -1.90 -6.89 -18.15
C ALA A 96 -1.99 -8.42 -17.99
N LYS A 97 -1.80 -8.97 -16.78
CA LYS A 97 -1.80 -10.43 -16.51
C LYS A 97 -3.13 -10.98 -15.98
N GLU A 98 -4.06 -10.12 -15.55
CA GLU A 98 -5.40 -10.53 -15.07
C GLU A 98 -6.47 -10.55 -16.19
N GLY A 99 -6.08 -10.22 -17.43
CA GLY A 99 -6.97 -10.15 -18.60
C GLY A 99 -6.79 -11.27 -19.63
N GLU A 100 -6.04 -12.33 -19.31
CA GLU A 100 -5.79 -13.51 -20.15
C GLU A 100 -6.24 -14.78 -19.41
#